data_AF-A0A7X5VRJ7-F1
#
_entry.id   AF-A0A7X5VRJ7-F1
#
_cell.length_a   1.000
_cell.length_b   1.000
_cell.length_c   1.000
_cell.angle_alpha   90.00
_cell.angle_beta   90.00
_cell.angle_gamma   90.00
#
_symmetry.space_group_name_H-M   'P 1'
#
loop_
_entity.id
_entity.type
_entity.pdbx_description
1 polymer ?
#
loop_
_entity_poly.entity_id
_entity_poly.type
_entity_poly.pdbx_seq_one_letter_code
_entity_poly.pdbx_strand_id
1 'polypeptide(L)'
;MKGDPDKLGFSTRAVHAGQPPDPSTGSVAVPIYQTSTYVLDELGKHKGFEYARVQNPTRTALEENVASLEGGYSGHAFASGMAAISAVLTLVEAGDHVVASRNVYGGTYRLFPQILE
;
A
#
# COMPACT_ATOMS: atom_id res chain seq x y z
N MET A 1 -9.84 2.60 -18.85
CA MET A 1 -9.47 3.99 -19.21
C MET A 1 -8.85 3.98 -20.60
N LYS A 2 -9.08 5.00 -21.46
CA LYS A 2 -8.32 5.14 -22.72
C LYS A 2 -7.16 6.11 -22.47
N GLY A 3 -5.92 5.61 -22.47
CA GLY A 3 -4.72 6.42 -22.27
C GLY A 3 -3.69 5.74 -21.35
N ASP A 4 -2.44 6.16 -21.49
CA ASP A 4 -1.33 5.77 -20.62
C ASP A 4 -1.51 6.45 -19.23
N PRO A 5 -1.67 5.68 -18.13
CA PRO A 5 -1.91 6.22 -16.79
C PRO A 5 -0.84 7.24 -16.35
N ASP A 6 0.41 7.05 -16.78
CA ASP A 6 1.55 7.89 -16.42
C ASP A 6 1.54 9.25 -17.13
N LYS A 7 0.69 9.39 -18.17
CA LYS A 7 0.52 10.63 -18.93
C LYS A 7 -0.73 11.41 -18.53
N LEU A 8 -1.47 10.94 -17.53
CA LEU A 8 -2.66 11.63 -17.02
C LEU A 8 -2.30 12.63 -15.91
N GLY A 9 -3.07 13.72 -15.82
CA GLY A 9 -2.87 14.73 -14.78
C GLY A 9 -3.14 14.21 -13.37
N PHE A 10 -2.54 14.84 -12.35
CA PHE A 10 -2.66 14.45 -10.94
C PHE A 10 -4.13 14.26 -10.50
N SER A 11 -5.00 15.25 -10.75
CA SER A 11 -6.40 15.18 -10.34
C SER A 11 -7.18 14.03 -11.00
N THR A 12 -6.83 13.68 -12.24
CA THR A 12 -7.41 12.52 -12.92
C THR A 12 -6.94 11.22 -12.28
N ARG A 13 -5.64 11.10 -12.00
CA ARG A 13 -5.05 9.91 -11.35
C ARG A 13 -5.59 9.73 -9.93
N ALA A 14 -5.81 10.81 -9.18
CA ALA A 14 -6.36 10.77 -7.83
C ALA A 14 -7.74 10.10 -7.76
N VAL A 15 -8.52 10.17 -8.85
CA VAL A 15 -9.85 9.55 -8.93
C VAL A 15 -9.81 8.16 -9.58
N HIS A 16 -8.92 7.92 -10.54
CA HIS A 16 -9.04 6.76 -11.43
C HIS A 16 -7.92 5.72 -11.35
N ALA A 17 -6.71 6.10 -10.89
CA ALA A 17 -5.60 5.15 -10.81
C ALA A 17 -5.90 4.07 -9.77
N GLY A 18 -5.63 2.81 -10.08
CA GLY A 18 -5.91 1.67 -9.19
C GLY A 18 -7.39 1.36 -8.96
N GLN A 19 -8.31 1.98 -9.71
CA GLN A 19 -9.76 1.85 -9.51
C GLN A 19 -10.50 1.47 -10.80
N PRO A 20 -10.21 0.30 -11.41
CA PRO A 20 -11.02 -0.20 -12.52
C PRO A 20 -12.44 -0.57 -12.04
N PRO A 21 -13.48 -0.48 -12.90
CA PRO A 21 -14.81 -0.97 -12.55
C PRO A 21 -14.76 -2.46 -12.15
N ASP A 22 -15.57 -2.83 -11.16
CA ASP A 22 -15.65 -4.21 -10.68
C ASP A 22 -16.05 -5.17 -11.82
N PRO A 23 -15.27 -6.22 -12.12
CA PRO A 23 -15.53 -7.08 -13.27
C PRO A 23 -16.77 -7.96 -13.11
N SER A 24 -17.27 -8.16 -11.89
CA SER A 24 -18.42 -9.02 -11.62
C SER A 24 -19.77 -8.30 -11.71
N THR A 25 -19.80 -7.02 -11.32
CA THR A 25 -21.04 -6.22 -11.18
C THR A 25 -21.04 -4.93 -12.00
N GLY A 26 -19.87 -4.47 -12.46
CA GLY A 26 -19.70 -3.17 -13.08
C GLY A 26 -19.72 -1.99 -12.09
N SER A 27 -19.64 -2.25 -10.77
CA SER A 27 -19.55 -1.18 -9.77
C SER A 27 -18.41 -0.22 -10.09
N VAL A 28 -18.70 1.08 -10.12
CA VAL A 28 -17.71 2.13 -10.38
C VAL A 28 -16.84 2.37 -9.14
N ALA A 29 -17.42 2.27 -7.95
CA ALA A 29 -16.67 2.34 -6.70
C ALA A 29 -16.07 0.96 -6.38
N VAL A 30 -14.86 0.97 -5.83
CA VAL A 30 -14.18 -0.23 -5.35
C VAL A 30 -15.00 -0.83 -4.20
N PRO A 31 -15.45 -2.10 -4.29
CA PRO A 31 -16.18 -2.75 -3.20
C PRO A 31 -15.33 -2.86 -1.92
N ILE A 32 -16.01 -2.92 -0.77
CA ILE A 32 -15.35 -3.17 0.52
C ILE A 32 -15.29 -4.69 0.75
N TYR A 33 -14.10 -5.27 0.58
CA TYR A 33 -13.86 -6.69 0.79
C TYR A 33 -13.60 -6.98 2.28
N GLN A 34 -14.67 -7.01 3.07
CA GLN A 34 -14.65 -7.40 4.49
C GLN A 34 -14.58 -8.92 4.66
N THR A 35 -13.48 -9.52 4.17
CA THR A 35 -13.19 -10.95 4.30
C THR A 35 -11.76 -11.13 4.80
N SER A 36 -11.49 -12.24 5.47
CA SER A 36 -10.14 -12.65 5.85
C SER A 36 -9.45 -13.50 4.78
N THR A 37 -10.19 -14.28 3.98
CA THR A 37 -9.63 -15.25 3.03
C THR A 37 -10.48 -15.35 1.75
N TYR A 38 -9.91 -15.97 0.72
CA TYR A 38 -10.50 -16.13 -0.60
C TYR A 38 -10.50 -17.60 -0.99
N VAL A 39 -11.50 -18.02 -1.77
CA VAL A 39 -11.57 -19.38 -2.30
C VAL A 39 -10.42 -19.60 -3.29
N LEU A 40 -9.69 -20.70 -3.09
CA LEU A 40 -8.66 -21.18 -4.00
C LEU A 40 -9.28 -22.20 -4.95
N ASP A 41 -8.89 -22.18 -6.22
CA ASP A 41 -9.34 -23.22 -7.16
C ASP A 41 -8.67 -24.56 -6.81
N GLU A 42 -7.40 -24.51 -6.40
CA GLU A 42 -6.60 -25.65 -5.92
C GLU A 42 -5.51 -25.11 -4.97
N LEU A 43 -4.79 -26.00 -4.26
CA LEU A 43 -3.64 -25.58 -3.44
C LEU A 43 -2.60 -24.85 -4.30
N GLY A 44 -2.25 -23.63 -3.89
CA GLY A 44 -1.32 -22.76 -4.62
C GLY A 44 -1.89 -22.10 -5.89
N LYS A 45 -3.17 -22.28 -6.22
CA LYS A 45 -3.84 -21.63 -7.36
C LYS A 45 -4.93 -20.66 -6.89
N HIS A 46 -4.59 -19.38 -6.84
CA HIS A 46 -5.48 -18.28 -6.46
C HIS A 46 -5.79 -17.35 -7.63
N LYS A 47 -6.90 -16.59 -7.53
CA LYS A 47 -7.31 -15.58 -8.53
C LYS A 47 -6.73 -14.20 -8.25
N GLY A 48 -5.48 -14.17 -7.78
CA GLY A 48 -4.78 -12.96 -7.34
C GLY A 48 -4.82 -12.66 -5.83
N PHE A 49 -5.77 -13.23 -5.07
CA PHE A 49 -5.88 -13.03 -3.62
C PHE A 49 -6.08 -14.36 -2.89
N GLU A 50 -5.44 -14.52 -1.72
CA GLU A 50 -5.52 -15.73 -0.88
C GLU A 50 -5.91 -15.43 0.57
N TYR A 51 -5.26 -14.43 1.17
CA TYR A 51 -5.45 -14.05 2.57
C TYR A 51 -5.30 -12.53 2.71
N ALA A 52 -6.27 -11.89 3.37
CA ALA A 52 -6.45 -10.44 3.38
C ALA A 52 -5.27 -9.67 4.01
N ARG A 53 -4.52 -10.29 4.91
CA ARG A 53 -3.28 -9.70 5.45
C ARG A 53 -2.20 -9.57 4.37
N VAL A 54 -2.10 -10.53 3.45
CA VAL A 54 -1.11 -10.54 2.35
C VAL A 54 -1.55 -9.58 1.26
N GLN A 55 -2.75 -9.76 0.70
CA GLN A 55 -3.39 -8.82 -0.24
C GLN A 55 -4.90 -8.73 0.01
N ASN A 56 -5.49 -7.56 -0.21
CA ASN A 56 -6.94 -7.34 -0.16
C ASN A 56 -7.32 -6.33 -1.26
N PRO A 57 -8.31 -6.61 -2.13
CA PRO A 57 -8.60 -5.76 -3.29
C PRO A 57 -8.89 -4.30 -2.92
N THR A 58 -9.59 -4.05 -1.81
CA THR A 58 -9.89 -2.71 -1.33
C THR A 58 -8.62 -1.96 -0.93
N ARG A 59 -7.68 -2.65 -0.27
CA ARG A 59 -6.38 -2.06 0.11
C ARG A 59 -5.47 -1.88 -1.10
N THR A 60 -5.43 -2.86 -2.01
CA THR A 60 -4.62 -2.81 -3.23
C THR A 60 -4.99 -1.61 -4.10
N ALA A 61 -6.28 -1.28 -4.23
CA ALA A 61 -6.71 -0.09 -4.95
C ALA A 61 -6.14 1.22 -4.36
N LEU A 62 -6.08 1.34 -3.02
CA LEU A 62 -5.43 2.48 -2.36
C LEU A 62 -3.91 2.49 -2.61
N GLU A 63 -3.27 1.34 -2.48
CA GLU A 63 -1.83 1.16 -2.69
C GLU A 63 -1.40 1.57 -4.10
N GLU A 64 -2.12 1.10 -5.13
CA GLU A 64 -1.88 1.46 -6.53
C GLU A 64 -2.16 2.94 -6.81
N ASN A 65 -3.23 3.51 -6.23
CA ASN A 65 -3.56 4.92 -6.41
C ASN A 65 -2.46 5.83 -5.87
N VAL A 66 -2.04 5.62 -4.62
CA VAL A 66 -0.99 6.42 -3.97
C VAL A 66 0.35 6.24 -4.70
N ALA A 67 0.70 5.01 -5.10
CA ALA A 67 1.91 4.77 -5.89
C ALA A 67 1.92 5.58 -7.19
N SER A 68 0.81 5.55 -7.94
CA SER A 68 0.65 6.37 -9.13
C SER A 68 0.81 7.86 -8.81
N LEU A 69 0.14 8.38 -7.78
CA LEU A 69 0.21 9.80 -7.44
C LEU A 69 1.63 10.29 -7.14
N GLU A 70 2.42 9.48 -6.45
CA GLU A 70 3.83 9.76 -6.11
C GLU A 70 4.81 9.44 -7.25
N GLY A 71 4.34 8.83 -8.35
CA GLY A 71 5.21 8.33 -9.43
C GLY A 71 6.10 7.17 -9.00
N GLY A 72 5.68 6.44 -7.96
CA GLY A 72 6.36 5.26 -7.43
C GLY A 72 5.98 3.98 -8.18
N TYR A 73 6.82 2.96 -8.04
CA TYR A 73 6.58 1.64 -8.64
C TYR A 73 5.47 0.84 -7.93
N SER A 74 5.41 0.93 -6.60
CA SER A 74 4.46 0.19 -5.77
C SER A 74 4.18 0.93 -4.46
N GLY A 75 2.96 0.78 -3.92
CA GLY A 75 2.55 1.32 -2.63
C GLY A 75 2.21 0.20 -1.65
N HIS A 76 2.33 0.47 -0.35
CA HIS A 76 1.98 -0.48 0.71
C HIS A 76 1.27 0.28 1.84
N ALA A 77 0.04 -0.12 2.17
CA ALA A 77 -0.75 0.54 3.18
C ALA A 77 -0.58 -0.14 4.54
N PHE A 78 -0.35 0.68 5.58
CA PHE A 78 -0.13 0.23 6.95
C PHE A 78 -1.20 0.77 7.90
N ALA A 79 -1.32 0.17 9.07
CA ALA A 79 -2.29 0.57 10.09
C ALA A 79 -2.05 1.99 10.65
N SER A 80 -0.83 2.52 10.54
CA SER A 80 -0.47 3.90 10.91
C SER A 80 0.83 4.33 10.26
N GLY A 81 1.14 5.63 10.30
CA GLY A 81 2.46 6.14 9.87
C GLY A 81 3.62 5.54 10.66
N MET A 82 3.44 5.26 11.96
CA MET A 82 4.46 4.59 12.77
C MET A 82 4.67 3.14 12.35
N ALA A 83 3.61 2.42 11.98
CA ALA A 83 3.72 1.06 11.45
C ALA A 83 4.46 1.05 10.10
N ALA A 84 4.21 2.02 9.23
CA ALA A 84 4.93 2.17 7.97
C ALA A 84 6.43 2.42 8.19
N ILE A 85 6.79 3.39 9.04
CA ILE A 85 8.21 3.68 9.34
C ILE A 85 8.89 2.48 10.02
N SER A 86 8.20 1.80 10.94
CA SER A 86 8.75 0.62 11.60
C SER A 86 9.00 -0.53 10.62
N ALA A 87 8.10 -0.74 9.64
CA ALA A 87 8.29 -1.73 8.58
C ALA A 87 9.45 -1.37 7.65
N VAL A 88 9.65 -0.08 7.32
CA VAL A 88 10.83 0.35 6.56
C VAL A 88 12.12 0.08 7.34
N LEU A 89 12.10 0.28 8.65
CA LEU A 89 13.26 0.03 9.51
C LEU A 89 13.55 -1.46 9.73
N THR A 90 12.70 -2.40 9.30
CA THR A 90 13.10 -3.81 9.25
C THR A 90 14.06 -4.12 8.10
N LEU A 91 14.34 -3.15 7.22
CA LEU A 91 15.33 -3.26 6.14
C LEU A 91 16.76 -2.97 6.61
N VAL A 92 16.94 -2.38 7.80
CA VAL A 92 18.26 -2.16 8.40
C VAL A 92 18.59 -3.29 9.37
N GLU A 93 19.89 -3.58 9.52
CA GLU A 93 20.39 -4.60 10.43
C GLU A 93 20.89 -4.02 11.75
N ALA A 94 21.01 -4.88 12.77
CA ALA A 94 21.57 -4.47 14.05
C ALA A 94 23.02 -4.02 13.89
N GLY A 95 23.31 -2.79 14.32
CA GLY A 95 24.63 -2.16 14.17
C GLY A 95 24.73 -1.20 12.97
N ASP A 96 23.73 -1.15 12.09
CA ASP A 96 23.68 -0.13 11.03
C ASP A 96 23.48 1.27 11.60
N HIS A 97 23.95 2.27 10.85
CA HIS A 97 23.81 3.69 11.21
C HIS A 97 22.79 4.40 10.31
N VAL A 98 21.72 4.94 10.92
CA VAL A 98 20.68 5.70 10.21
C VAL A 98 20.85 7.20 10.46
N VAL A 99 20.92 7.99 9.38
CA VAL A 99 20.92 9.46 9.44
C VAL A 99 19.51 9.99 9.19
N ALA A 100 18.98 10.76 10.14
CA ALA A 100 17.68 11.41 10.04
C ALA A 100 17.78 12.94 10.13
N SER A 101 16.79 13.64 9.60
CA SER A 101 16.66 15.10 9.77
C SER A 101 16.58 15.47 11.25
N ARG A 102 17.18 16.61 11.62
CA ARG A 102 17.05 17.17 12.99
C ARG A 102 15.62 17.61 13.33
N ASN A 103 14.81 17.90 12.31
CA ASN A 103 13.42 18.30 12.47
C ASN A 103 12.52 17.22 11.85
N VAL A 104 12.07 16.30 12.70
CA VAL A 104 11.16 15.20 12.35
C VAL A 104 10.00 15.15 13.33
N TYR A 105 8.94 14.44 12.95
CA TYR A 105 7.85 14.14 13.87
C TYR A 105 8.36 13.48 15.16
N GLY A 106 7.86 13.91 16.32
CA GLY A 106 8.34 13.44 17.63
C GLY A 106 8.24 11.92 17.84
N GLY A 107 7.25 11.27 17.24
CA GLY A 107 7.15 9.80 17.27
C GLY A 107 8.27 9.12 16.49
N THR A 108 8.68 9.70 15.35
CA THR A 108 9.84 9.24 14.57
C THR A 108 11.13 9.43 15.35
N TYR A 109 11.32 10.60 15.97
CA TYR A 109 12.48 10.84 16.85
C TYR A 109 12.52 9.80 17.99
N ARG A 110 11.40 9.57 18.67
CA ARG A 110 11.31 8.63 19.79
C ARG A 110 11.61 7.18 19.40
N LEU A 111 11.26 6.78 18.17
CA LEU A 111 11.45 5.41 17.69
C LEU A 111 12.93 4.99 17.70
N PHE A 112 13.86 5.87 17.35
CA PHE A 112 15.27 5.50 17.29
C PHE A 112 15.89 5.25 18.69
N PRO A 113 15.99 6.22 19.61
CA PRO A 113 16.74 6.07 20.86
C PRO A 113 15.99 5.32 21.97
N GLN A 114 14.68 5.04 21.81
CA GLN A 114 13.91 4.36 22.87
C GLN A 114 13.45 2.96 22.49
N ILE A 115 13.51 2.59 21.21
CA ILE A 115 13.00 1.30 20.73
C ILE A 115 14.06 0.54 19.90
N LEU A 116 14.90 1.25 19.14
CA LEU A 116 15.85 0.62 18.21
C LEU A 116 17.33 0.66 18.66
N GLU A 117 17.72 1.60 19.53
CA GLU A 117 18.97 1.53 20.31
C GLU A 117 18.81 0.58 21.51
#